data_AF-A0AA39P852-F1
#
_entry.id   AF-A0AA39P852-F1
#
_cell.length_a   1.000
_cell.length_b   1.000
_cell.length_c   1.000
_cell.angle_alpha   90.00
_cell.angle_beta   90.00
_cell.angle_gamma   90.00
#
_symmetry.space_group_name_H-M   'P 1'
#
loop_
_entity.id
_entity.type
_entity.pdbx_description
1 polymer ?
#
loop_
_entity_poly.entity_id
_entity_poly.type
_entity_poly.pdbx_seq_one_letter_code
_entity_poly.pdbx_strand_id
1 'polypeptide(L)'
;MDGPNLDSDGILQEAKNRKDWDSADKLRELANARTNLAKPRVGKDRPKEEDIFSRARKSSSRFWALLMGINQYNSQPLEGCVNDVELIKKYLTEDLDVPADHIRSLCDESATRDNIISALLGFCNGVRICRDDIIIIYFAGHGTSYPDPIT
;
A
#
# COMPACT_ATOMS: atom_id res chain seq x y z
N MET A 1 25.43 -0.16 -13.31
CA MET A 1 24.86 0.02 -14.66
C MET A 1 23.45 0.52 -14.43
N ASP A 2 23.29 1.83 -14.37
CA ASP A 2 22.00 2.48 -14.16
C ASP A 2 21.15 2.33 -15.43
N GLY A 3 19.93 1.82 -15.27
CA GLY A 3 18.98 1.63 -16.37
C GLY A 3 18.43 2.98 -16.86
N PRO A 4 17.89 3.05 -18.09
CA PRO A 4 17.41 4.29 -18.66
C PRO A 4 16.24 4.84 -17.84
N ASN A 5 16.36 6.09 -17.40
CA ASN A 5 15.30 6.86 -16.77
C ASN A 5 14.18 7.09 -17.80
N LEU A 6 13.07 6.37 -17.66
CA LEU A 6 11.87 6.54 -18.47
C LEU A 6 11.13 7.77 -17.96
N ASP A 7 11.54 8.94 -18.45
CA ASP A 7 10.81 10.18 -18.23
C ASP A 7 9.40 10.06 -18.84
N SER A 8 8.40 10.08 -17.94
CA SER A 8 6.99 9.90 -18.26
C SER A 8 6.49 11.00 -19.20
N ASP A 9 7.09 12.19 -19.08
CA ASP A 9 6.74 13.36 -19.86
C ASP A 9 7.24 13.24 -21.31
N GLY A 10 8.39 12.57 -21.52
CA GLY A 10 8.93 12.29 -22.86
C GLY A 10 8.03 11.38 -23.69
N ILE A 11 7.48 10.33 -23.08
CA ILE A 11 6.57 9.39 -23.77
C ILE A 11 5.23 10.06 -24.11
N LEU A 12 4.70 10.89 -23.20
CA LEU A 12 3.46 11.62 -23.42
C LEU A 12 3.60 12.68 -24.53
N GLN A 13 4.76 13.31 -24.65
CA GLN A 13 5.01 14.30 -25.69
C GLN A 13 5.19 13.67 -27.08
N GLU A 14 5.84 12.51 -27.17
CA GLU A 14 5.97 11.79 -28.45
C GLU A 14 4.63 11.25 -28.95
N ALA A 15 3.76 10.80 -28.04
CA ALA A 15 2.42 10.31 -28.39
C ALA A 15 1.52 11.43 -28.96
N LYS A 16 1.62 12.66 -28.43
CA LYS A 16 0.83 13.81 -28.90
C LYS A 16 1.26 14.34 -30.26
N ASN A 17 2.51 14.11 -30.67
CA ASN A 17 3.08 14.69 -31.89
C ASN A 17 2.87 13.87 -33.17
N ARG A 18 2.29 12.66 -33.11
CA ARG A 18 2.01 11.88 -34.32
C ARG A 18 0.60 12.18 -34.85
N LYS A 19 0.52 12.75 -36.06
CA LYS A 19 -0.74 13.11 -36.76
C LYS A 19 -1.33 12.01 -37.64
N ASP A 20 -0.75 10.82 -37.68
CA ASP A 20 -1.04 9.78 -38.68
C ASP A 20 -1.78 8.55 -38.14
N TRP A 21 -2.50 8.69 -37.03
CA TRP A 21 -3.18 7.60 -36.33
C TRP A 21 -4.40 7.01 -37.05
N ASP A 22 -4.79 7.52 -38.21
CA ASP A 22 -6.07 7.19 -38.85
C ASP A 22 -5.98 6.09 -39.93
N SER A 23 -4.80 5.52 -40.14
CA SER A 23 -4.66 4.46 -41.13
C SER A 23 -4.98 3.08 -40.51
N ALA A 24 -6.00 2.42 -41.03
CA ALA A 24 -6.46 1.11 -40.58
C ALA A 24 -5.35 0.04 -40.58
N ASP A 25 -4.37 0.18 -41.47
CA ASP A 25 -3.19 -0.69 -41.53
C ASP A 25 -2.32 -0.58 -40.27
N LYS A 26 -2.20 0.62 -39.70
CA LYS A 26 -1.41 0.87 -38.50
C LYS A 26 -2.12 0.37 -37.24
N LEU A 27 -3.44 0.48 -37.19
CA LEU A 27 -4.25 -0.14 -36.13
C LEU A 27 -4.18 -1.67 -36.21
N ARG A 28 -4.12 -2.23 -37.41
CA ARG A 28 -3.97 -3.67 -37.64
C ARG A 28 -2.56 -4.16 -37.27
N GLU A 29 -1.53 -3.36 -37.56
CA GLU A 29 -0.15 -3.59 -37.11
C GLU A 29 -0.05 -3.54 -35.58
N LEU A 30 -0.70 -2.58 -34.92
CA LEU A 30 -0.77 -2.50 -33.46
C LEU A 30 -1.56 -3.64 -32.83
N ALA A 31 -2.66 -4.09 -33.44
CA ALA A 31 -3.41 -5.26 -32.99
C ALA A 31 -2.57 -6.54 -33.10
N ASN A 32 -1.80 -6.67 -34.18
CA ASN A 32 -0.85 -7.77 -34.38
C ASN A 32 0.33 -7.69 -33.39
N ALA A 33 0.83 -6.49 -33.09
CA ALA A 33 1.87 -6.29 -32.07
C ALA A 33 1.35 -6.60 -30.66
N ARG A 34 0.10 -6.23 -30.34
CA ARG A 34 -0.56 -6.48 -29.05
C ARG A 34 -0.87 -7.96 -28.85
N THR A 35 -1.29 -8.66 -29.90
CA THR A 35 -1.45 -10.13 -29.86
C THR A 35 -0.11 -10.86 -29.73
N ASN A 36 0.99 -10.32 -30.27
CA ASN A 36 2.34 -10.84 -30.03
C ASN A 36 2.94 -10.44 -28.66
N LEU A 37 2.49 -9.34 -28.04
CA LEU A 37 2.77 -9.02 -26.65
C LEU A 37 1.99 -9.92 -25.67
N ALA A 38 0.76 -10.29 -26.04
CA ALA A 38 -0.10 -11.18 -25.27
C ALA A 38 0.31 -12.67 -25.38
N LYS A 39 1.13 -13.02 -26.39
CA LYS A 39 1.82 -14.30 -26.38
C LYS A 39 2.87 -14.25 -25.27
N PRO A 40 2.85 -15.20 -24.31
CA PRO A 40 3.92 -15.28 -23.33
C PRO A 40 5.23 -15.45 -24.10
N ARG A 41 6.10 -14.44 -24.06
CA ARG A 41 7.49 -14.60 -24.51
C ARG A 41 8.08 -15.75 -23.68
N VAL A 42 8.24 -16.92 -24.28
CA VAL A 42 8.93 -18.05 -23.66
C VAL A 42 10.42 -17.69 -23.66
N GLY A 43 10.77 -16.74 -22.80
CA GLY A 43 12.14 -16.48 -22.36
C GLY A 43 12.43 -17.44 -21.22
N LYS A 44 13.63 -18.03 -21.25
CA LYS A 44 14.02 -19.17 -20.42
C LYS A 44 14.10 -18.88 -18.91
N ASP A 45 13.94 -17.63 -18.48
CA ASP A 45 14.12 -17.20 -17.09
C ASP A 45 13.01 -16.24 -16.62
N ARG A 46 11.73 -16.57 -16.86
CA ARG A 46 10.63 -15.86 -16.19
C ARG A 46 10.53 -16.40 -14.76
N PRO A 47 10.63 -15.56 -13.70
CA PRO A 47 10.42 -16.04 -12.34
C PRO A 47 9.05 -16.70 -12.30
N LYS A 48 8.99 -17.90 -11.74
CA LYS A 48 7.72 -18.61 -11.60
C LYS A 48 6.81 -17.74 -10.74
N GLU A 49 5.49 -17.79 -10.95
CA GLU A 49 4.55 -17.06 -10.07
C GLU A 49 4.85 -17.38 -8.59
N GLU A 50 5.19 -18.63 -8.31
CA GLU A 50 5.69 -19.16 -7.05
C GLU A 50 6.87 -18.35 -6.46
N ASP A 51 7.81 -17.89 -7.29
CA ASP A 51 8.96 -17.06 -6.90
C ASP A 51 8.57 -15.60 -6.63
N ILE A 52 7.57 -15.08 -7.34
CA ILE A 52 7.05 -13.72 -7.12
C ILE A 52 6.29 -13.67 -5.81
N PHE A 53 5.38 -14.63 -5.60
CA PHE A 53 4.61 -14.75 -4.37
C PHE A 53 5.52 -15.06 -3.17
N SER A 54 6.52 -15.93 -3.30
CA SER A 54 7.47 -16.17 -2.20
C SER A 54 8.32 -14.94 -1.89
N ARG A 55 8.70 -14.11 -2.87
CA ARG A 55 9.41 -12.86 -2.63
C ARG A 55 8.52 -11.79 -2.00
N ALA A 56 7.27 -11.67 -2.45
CA ALA A 56 6.27 -10.77 -1.88
C ALA A 56 5.93 -11.17 -0.43
N ARG A 57 5.74 -12.46 -0.16
CA ARG A 57 5.52 -13.07 1.16
C ARG A 57 6.75 -12.98 2.06
N LYS A 58 7.96 -12.98 1.48
CA LYS A 58 9.18 -12.64 2.21
C LYS A 58 9.24 -11.15 2.55
N SER A 59 8.72 -10.28 1.68
CA SER A 59 8.63 -8.85 1.95
C SER A 59 7.51 -8.52 2.95
N SER A 60 6.41 -9.28 3.00
CA SER A 60 5.30 -9.04 3.94
C SER A 60 5.71 -9.22 5.40
N SER A 61 6.71 -10.08 5.66
CA SER A 61 7.38 -10.20 6.96
C SER A 61 8.16 -8.94 7.40
N ARG A 62 8.28 -7.93 6.53
CA ARG A 62 8.91 -6.65 6.81
C ARG A 62 7.90 -5.52 7.01
N PHE A 63 6.60 -5.85 6.95
CA PHE A 63 5.53 -4.92 7.28
C PHE A 63 5.19 -5.02 8.77
N TRP A 64 4.90 -3.86 9.33
CA TRP A 64 4.42 -3.66 10.69
C TRP A 64 3.22 -2.73 10.64
N ALA A 65 2.24 -2.94 11.52
CA ALA A 65 1.03 -2.12 11.49
C ALA A 65 0.55 -1.74 12.89
N LEU A 66 0.13 -0.48 13.03
CA LEU A 66 -0.70 0.01 14.12
C LEU A 66 -2.04 0.47 13.54
N LEU A 67 -3.11 -0.21 13.92
CA LEU A 67 -4.47 0.06 13.45
C LEU A 67 -5.29 0.61 14.62
N MET A 68 -5.96 1.73 14.41
CA MET A 68 -6.70 2.43 15.45
C MET A 68 -8.11 2.78 14.96
N GLY A 69 -9.12 2.44 15.75
CA GLY A 69 -10.53 2.65 15.40
C GLY A 69 -11.33 3.04 16.63
N ILE A 70 -11.93 4.24 16.62
CA ILE A 70 -12.66 4.75 17.78
C ILE A 70 -14.07 5.13 17.34
N ASN A 71 -15.05 4.39 17.84
CA ASN A 71 -16.48 4.63 17.66
C ASN A 71 -17.07 5.32 18.90
N GLN A 72 -16.66 4.88 20.09
CA GLN A 72 -17.25 5.27 21.36
C GLN A 72 -16.69 6.59 21.90
N TYR A 73 -17.18 7.70 21.34
CA TYR A 73 -16.96 9.05 21.89
C TYR A 73 -18.11 9.45 22.82
N ASN A 74 -17.79 10.19 23.88
CA ASN A 74 -18.78 10.76 24.81
C ASN A 74 -19.81 11.65 24.08
N SER A 75 -19.41 12.27 22.97
CA SER A 75 -20.27 13.08 22.11
C SER A 75 -20.04 12.71 20.66
N GLN A 76 -21.11 12.61 19.87
CA GLN A 76 -21.07 12.24 18.45
C GLN A 76 -20.38 10.88 18.23
N PRO A 77 -20.94 9.77 18.75
CA PRO A 77 -20.40 8.44 18.49
C PRO A 77 -20.43 8.13 16.99
N LEU A 78 -19.50 7.29 16.55
CA LEU A 78 -19.40 6.78 15.18
C LEU A 78 -19.72 5.28 15.18
N GLU A 79 -20.05 4.72 14.01
CA GLU A 79 -20.42 3.29 13.89
C GLU A 79 -19.47 2.48 12.99
N GLY A 80 -18.59 3.14 12.22
CA GLY A 80 -17.77 2.48 11.18
C GLY A 80 -16.32 2.19 11.56
N CYS A 81 -15.73 2.93 12.51
CA CYS A 81 -14.27 2.96 12.67
C CYS A 81 -13.68 1.63 13.14
N VAL A 82 -14.37 0.90 14.01
CA VAL A 82 -13.93 -0.43 14.44
C VAL A 82 -14.03 -1.44 13.29
N ASN A 83 -15.10 -1.36 12.49
CA ASN A 83 -15.26 -2.20 11.31
C ASN A 83 -14.17 -1.92 10.26
N ASP A 84 -13.81 -0.65 10.07
CA ASP A 84 -12.71 -0.27 9.17
C ASP A 84 -11.37 -0.87 9.61
N VAL A 85 -11.08 -0.87 10.92
CA VAL A 85 -9.88 -1.53 11.47
C VAL A 85 -9.87 -3.02 11.18
N GLU A 86 -11.00 -3.72 11.36
CA GLU A 86 -11.08 -5.16 11.08
C GLU A 86 -10.92 -5.47 9.59
N LEU A 87 -11.48 -4.64 8.71
CA LEU A 87 -11.31 -4.78 7.25
C LEU A 87 -9.85 -4.58 6.83
N ILE A 88 -9.19 -3.54 7.35
CA ILE A 88 -7.77 -3.30 7.07
C ILE A 88 -6.92 -4.41 7.64
N LYS A 89 -7.18 -4.85 8.87
CA LYS A 89 -6.47 -5.98 9.48
C LYS A 89 -6.58 -7.23 8.62
N LYS A 90 -7.79 -7.56 8.18
CA LYS A 90 -8.07 -8.69 7.30
C LYS A 90 -7.29 -8.58 5.99
N TYR A 91 -7.32 -7.42 5.33
CA TYR A 91 -6.54 -7.17 4.12
C TYR A 91 -5.04 -7.37 4.34
N LEU A 92 -4.49 -6.82 5.43
CA LEU A 92 -3.07 -6.99 5.75
C LEU A 92 -2.71 -8.46 5.99
N THR A 93 -3.55 -9.23 6.68
CA THR A 93 -3.25 -10.63 7.01
C THR A 93 -3.52 -11.59 5.86
N GLU A 94 -4.62 -11.42 5.13
CA GLU A 94 -5.11 -12.40 4.14
C GLU A 94 -4.57 -12.10 2.74
N ASP A 95 -4.56 -10.83 2.32
CA ASP A 95 -4.16 -10.46 0.96
C ASP A 95 -2.67 -10.11 0.87
N LEU A 96 -2.11 -9.55 1.96
CA LEU A 96 -0.69 -9.17 2.02
C LEU A 96 0.17 -10.12 2.85
N ASP A 97 -0.39 -11.18 3.46
CA ASP A 97 0.35 -12.15 4.28
C ASP A 97 1.23 -11.48 5.37
N VAL A 98 0.79 -10.36 5.96
CA VAL A 98 1.49 -9.70 7.07
C VAL A 98 1.33 -10.57 8.33
N PRO A 99 2.42 -10.91 9.05
CA PRO A 99 2.31 -11.69 10.28
C PRO A 99 1.41 -11.02 11.31
N ALA A 100 0.50 -11.77 11.92
CA ALA A 100 -0.45 -11.22 12.89
C ALA A 100 0.23 -10.58 14.11
N ASP A 101 1.40 -11.07 14.50
CA ASP A 101 2.20 -10.52 15.60
C ASP A 101 2.96 -9.23 15.23
N HIS A 102 2.93 -8.84 13.94
CA HIS A 102 3.40 -7.54 13.45
C HIS A 102 2.30 -6.48 13.42
N ILE A 103 1.05 -6.87 13.69
CA ILE A 103 -0.12 -6.00 13.66
C ILE A 103 -0.62 -5.77 15.08
N ARG A 104 -0.65 -4.51 15.51
CA ARG A 104 -1.29 -4.09 16.75
C ARG A 104 -2.56 -3.32 16.42
N SER A 105 -3.68 -3.72 17.02
CA SER A 105 -4.96 -3.01 16.90
C SER A 105 -5.36 -2.39 18.23
N LEU A 106 -5.85 -1.16 18.22
CA LEU A 106 -6.44 -0.47 19.37
C LEU A 106 -7.84 0.02 18.96
N CYS A 107 -8.87 -0.49 19.62
CA CYS A 107 -10.26 -0.11 19.36
C CYS A 107 -10.94 0.42 20.62
N ASP A 108 -11.80 1.43 20.46
CA ASP A 108 -12.64 2.03 21.51
C ASP A 108 -11.90 2.23 22.85
N GLU A 109 -12.28 1.53 23.92
CA GLU A 109 -11.75 1.72 25.27
C GLU A 109 -10.24 1.43 25.36
N SER A 110 -9.70 0.65 24.43
CA SER A 110 -8.26 0.36 24.35
C SER A 110 -7.47 1.43 23.59
N ALA A 111 -8.13 2.24 22.75
CA ALA A 111 -7.53 3.31 21.96
C ALA A 111 -7.35 4.61 22.76
N THR A 112 -6.89 4.48 24.00
CA THR A 112 -6.58 5.63 24.85
C THR A 112 -5.34 6.37 24.34
N ARG A 113 -5.23 7.66 24.67
CA ARG A 113 -4.05 8.48 24.35
C ARG A 113 -2.75 7.80 24.76
N ASP A 114 -2.70 7.26 25.97
CA ASP A 114 -1.49 6.63 26.50
C ASP A 114 -1.15 5.33 25.77
N ASN A 115 -2.16 4.53 25.41
CA ASN A 115 -1.95 3.32 24.63
C ASN A 115 -1.49 3.61 23.20
N ILE A 116 -2.06 4.63 22.57
CA ILE A 116 -1.66 5.07 21.22
C ILE A 116 -0.21 5.57 21.23
N ILE A 117 0.14 6.47 22.15
CA ILE A 117 1.52 6.97 22.29
C ILE A 117 2.48 5.81 22.58
N SER A 118 2.12 4.90 23.50
CA SER A 118 2.95 3.74 23.83
C SER A 118 3.12 2.80 22.63
N ALA A 119 2.10 2.65 21.78
CA ALA A 119 2.18 1.85 20.57
C ALA A 119 3.12 2.47 19.52
N LEU A 120 3.00 3.77 19.30
CA LEU A 120 3.86 4.51 18.38
C LEU A 120 5.33 4.47 18.83
N LEU A 121 5.59 4.76 20.11
CA LEU A 121 6.95 4.69 20.68
C LEU A 121 7.51 3.26 20.72
N GLY A 122 6.63 2.27 20.82
CA GLY A 122 6.99 0.85 20.74
C GLY A 122 7.69 0.51 19.43
N PHE A 123 7.36 1.18 18.32
CA PHE A 123 8.06 1.00 17.05
C PHE A 123 9.48 1.59 17.06
N CYS A 124 9.71 2.70 17.75
CA CYS A 124 11.03 3.31 17.85
C CYS A 124 11.99 2.49 18.74
N ASN A 125 11.45 1.84 19.76
CA ASN A 125 12.25 1.16 20.78
C ASN A 125 12.35 -0.36 20.55
N GLY A 126 11.64 -0.90 19.56
CA GLY A 126 11.57 -2.33 19.29
C GLY A 126 12.80 -2.84 18.54
N VAL A 127 13.49 -3.85 19.09
CA VAL A 127 14.62 -4.54 18.44
C VAL A 127 14.21 -5.29 17.16
N ARG A 128 12.90 -5.47 16.92
CA ARG A 128 12.36 -6.28 15.82
C ARG A 128 12.21 -5.52 14.49
N ILE A 129 12.10 -4.19 14.54
CA ILE A 129 11.95 -3.36 13.33
C ILE A 129 13.35 -2.97 12.86
N CYS A 130 13.67 -3.29 11.62
CA CYS A 130 14.97 -2.92 11.05
C CYS A 130 14.82 -1.82 10.01
N ARG A 131 15.97 -1.33 9.55
CA ARG A 131 16.03 -0.43 8.39
C ARG A 131 15.30 -1.06 7.20
N ASP A 132 14.61 -0.20 6.45
CA ASP A 132 13.82 -0.55 5.25
C ASP A 132 12.53 -1.34 5.50
N ASP A 133 12.10 -1.46 6.76
CA ASP A 133 10.77 -1.98 7.10
C ASP A 133 9.68 -0.96 6.81
N ILE A 134 8.51 -1.49 6.46
CA ILE A 134 7.34 -0.69 6.15
C ILE A 134 6.45 -0.66 7.39
N ILE A 135 6.19 0.55 7.90
CA ILE A 135 5.28 0.76 9.03
C ILE A 135 4.00 1.38 8.48
N ILE A 136 2.88 0.70 8.72
CA ILE A 136 1.53 1.16 8.38
C ILE A 136 0.89 1.70 9.66
N ILE A 137 0.48 2.96 9.63
CA ILE A 137 -0.32 3.56 10.70
C ILE A 137 -1.67 3.91 10.11
N TYR A 138 -2.71 3.28 10.61
CA TYR A 138 -4.09 3.48 10.17
C TYR A 138 -4.93 4.00 11.33
N PHE A 139 -5.69 5.06 11.09
CA PHE A 139 -6.59 5.65 12.07
C PHE A 139 -7.96 5.92 11.43
N ALA A 140 -9.01 5.42 12.07
CA ALA A 140 -10.40 5.76 11.78
C ALA A 140 -11.04 6.36 13.05
N GLY A 141 -11.55 7.58 12.94
CA GLY A 141 -12.13 8.30 14.06
C GLY A 141 -12.32 9.79 13.77
N HIS A 142 -12.62 10.57 14.82
CA HIS A 142 -12.76 12.02 14.72
C HIS A 142 -11.41 12.70 14.48
N GLY A 143 -11.43 13.68 13.56
CA GLY A 143 -10.35 14.64 13.37
C GLY A 143 -10.80 16.01 13.85
N THR A 144 -9.93 16.73 14.55
CA THR A 144 -10.19 18.11 14.95
C THR A 144 -8.88 18.91 14.88
N SER A 145 -8.99 20.22 14.88
CA SER A 145 -7.86 21.14 14.94
C SER A 145 -7.98 21.99 16.20
N TYR A 146 -6.82 22.33 16.77
CA TYR A 146 -6.74 23.22 17.91
C TYR A 146 -5.88 24.42 17.50
N PRO A 147 -6.20 25.63 17.99
CA PRO A 147 -5.29 26.75 17.85
C PRO A 147 -3.92 26.39 18.41
N ASP A 148 -2.86 26.85 17.75
CA ASP A 148 -1.52 26.77 18.36
C ASP A 148 -1.54 27.63 19.63
N PRO A 149 -1.28 27.06 20.82
CA PRO A 149 -1.31 27.80 22.07
C PRO A 149 -0.27 28.95 22.14
N ILE A 150 0.62 29.08 21.16
CA ILE A 150 1.69 30.10 21.13
C ILE A 150 1.40 31.25 20.13
N THR A 151 0.30 31.21 19.37
CA THR A 151 -0.21 32.35 18.57
C THR A 151 -1.29 33.14 19.30
#